data_AF-A0A821GI09-F1
#
_entry.id   AF-A0A821GI09-F1
#
_cell.length_a   1.000
_cell.length_b   1.000
_cell.length_c   1.000
_cell.angle_alpha   90.00
_cell.angle_beta   90.00
_cell.angle_gamma   90.00
#
_symmetry.space_group_name_H-M   'P 1'
#
loop_
_entity.id
_entity.type
_entity.pdbx_description
1 polymer ?
#
loop_
_entity_poly.entity_id
_entity_poly.type
_entity_poly.pdbx_seq_one_letter_code
_entity_poly.pdbx_strand_id
1 'polypeptide(L)'
;RITKDNVKTYSRQIAKMTHNNPIIILSVIIDQIQRFDNFISVINDALKYLSPLAYDIVCYTILHALTTPISPTSIPSYIDGKMSRENATPAQWFQNLCVLSANVFKKYPIDFTSILYYIYDQLRVEKTCDLYLLREIITKMSGVEISSTVTREQLEAASGGELLRSEAGQFTAARNVKKPSIRLKEALLDNHLYLPLSIIIAQQRSCIIFKFGAQRIEHLKLIGSLYDQCQDTMVQFFTFLSNVLTTENFHHKFPSIDDLVLGFHLQVDAAFQISRPLFNLNIQAKFDELRSTAPKPLNKNAL
;
A
#
# COMPACT_ATOMS: atom_id res chain seq x y z
N ARG A 1 -10.93 -9.91 30.17
CA ARG A 1 -10.98 -8.53 29.60
C ARG A 1 -9.56 -8.08 29.32
N ILE A 2 -9.21 -7.85 28.06
CA ILE A 2 -7.83 -7.48 27.68
C ILE A 2 -7.71 -5.95 27.76
N THR A 3 -6.68 -5.47 28.45
CA THR A 3 -6.31 -4.05 28.61
C THR A 3 -4.81 -3.92 28.39
N LYS A 4 -4.31 -2.69 28.19
CA LYS A 4 -2.88 -2.43 27.99
C LYS A 4 -1.99 -3.01 29.11
N ASP A 5 -2.47 -3.00 30.35
CA ASP A 5 -1.69 -3.44 31.52
C ASP A 5 -1.59 -4.98 31.63
N ASN A 6 -2.59 -5.69 31.13
CA ASN A 6 -2.69 -7.14 31.29
C ASN A 6 -2.36 -7.94 30.02
N VAL A 7 -2.00 -7.26 28.92
CA VAL A 7 -1.76 -7.87 27.61
C VAL A 7 -0.87 -9.09 27.70
N LYS A 8 0.30 -9.00 28.35
CA LYS A 8 1.28 -10.10 28.39
C LYS A 8 0.70 -11.41 28.94
N THR A 9 -0.13 -11.31 29.99
CA THR A 9 -0.76 -12.50 30.61
C THR A 9 -1.81 -13.09 29.68
N TYR A 10 -2.67 -12.24 29.11
CA TYR A 10 -3.72 -12.68 28.19
C TYR A 10 -3.17 -13.13 26.83
N SER A 11 -2.05 -12.59 26.34
CA SER A 11 -1.36 -13.06 25.12
C SER A 11 -1.00 -14.54 25.23
N ARG A 12 -0.50 -14.97 26.39
CA ARG A 12 -0.14 -16.38 26.64
C ARG A 12 -1.37 -17.28 26.75
N GLN A 13 -2.45 -16.77 27.34
CA GLN A 13 -3.71 -17.52 27.40
C GLN A 13 -4.34 -17.67 26.02
N ILE A 14 -4.38 -16.61 25.22
CA ILE A 14 -4.83 -16.65 23.83
C ILE A 14 -4.00 -17.65 23.03
N ALA A 15 -2.66 -17.61 23.15
CA ALA A 15 -1.81 -18.58 22.48
C ALA A 15 -2.16 -20.02 22.87
N LYS A 16 -2.34 -20.31 24.17
CA LYS A 16 -2.78 -21.62 24.67
C LYS A 16 -4.11 -22.07 24.08
N MET A 17 -5.09 -21.17 24.00
CA MET A 17 -6.39 -21.49 23.43
C MET A 17 -6.30 -21.72 21.91
N THR A 18 -5.51 -20.89 21.22
CA THR A 18 -5.34 -20.90 19.75
C THR A 18 -4.60 -22.15 19.27
N HIS A 19 -3.87 -22.87 20.13
CA HIS A 19 -3.22 -24.14 19.77
C HIS A 19 -4.22 -25.24 19.35
N ASN A 20 -5.37 -25.33 20.01
CA ASN A 20 -6.36 -26.38 19.73
C ASN A 20 -7.37 -25.93 18.68
N ASN A 21 -7.90 -24.70 18.80
CA ASN A 21 -9.01 -24.20 17.98
C ASN A 21 -8.69 -22.82 17.37
N PRO A 22 -7.65 -22.70 16.52
CA PRO A 22 -7.17 -21.41 16.05
C PRO A 22 -8.22 -20.62 15.27
N ILE A 23 -8.97 -21.28 14.38
CA ILE A 23 -9.95 -20.62 13.49
C ILE A 23 -11.05 -19.93 14.29
N ILE A 24 -11.67 -20.64 15.24
CA ILE A 24 -12.80 -20.12 16.03
C ILE A 24 -12.37 -18.93 16.89
N ILE A 25 -11.21 -19.05 17.54
CA ILE A 25 -10.73 -18.00 18.45
C ILE A 25 -10.35 -16.76 17.65
N LEU A 26 -9.61 -16.95 16.56
CA LEU A 26 -9.18 -15.84 15.71
C LEU A 26 -10.38 -15.19 15.00
N SER A 27 -11.39 -15.93 14.56
CA SER A 27 -12.60 -15.34 13.98
C SER A 27 -13.36 -14.46 14.97
N VAL A 28 -13.48 -14.91 16.23
CA VAL A 28 -14.09 -14.09 17.29
C VAL A 28 -13.26 -12.84 17.56
N ILE A 29 -11.94 -12.95 17.60
CA ILE A 29 -11.04 -11.80 17.78
C ILE A 29 -11.21 -10.79 16.64
N ILE A 30 -11.26 -11.26 15.38
CA ILE A 30 -11.45 -10.39 14.21
C ILE A 30 -12.82 -9.70 14.26
N ASP A 31 -13.90 -10.39 14.60
CA ASP A 31 -15.23 -9.79 14.76
C ASP A 31 -15.26 -8.69 15.84
N GLN A 32 -14.56 -8.91 16.97
CA GLN A 32 -14.46 -7.87 18.00
C GLN A 32 -13.70 -6.62 17.51
N ILE A 33 -12.63 -6.80 16.72
CA ILE A 33 -11.85 -5.69 16.18
C ILE A 33 -12.63 -4.90 15.13
N GLN A 34 -13.43 -5.58 14.32
CA GLN A 34 -14.31 -4.92 13.35
C GLN A 34 -15.25 -3.92 14.03
N ARG A 35 -15.69 -4.19 15.27
CA ARG A 35 -16.61 -3.32 16.01
C ARG A 35 -15.91 -2.23 16.81
N PHE A 36 -14.69 -2.50 17.28
CA PHE A 36 -14.03 -1.68 18.29
C PHE A 36 -12.56 -1.42 17.93
N ASP A 37 -12.26 -0.16 17.60
CA ASP A 37 -10.94 0.32 17.18
C ASP A 37 -9.90 0.32 18.31
N ASN A 38 -10.32 0.61 19.53
CA ASN A 38 -9.49 0.65 20.73
C ASN A 38 -8.77 -0.68 21.03
N PHE A 39 -9.28 -1.81 20.54
CA PHE A 39 -8.65 -3.12 20.71
C PHE A 39 -7.53 -3.40 19.71
N ILE A 40 -7.41 -2.67 18.59
CA ILE A 40 -6.45 -2.99 17.53
C ILE A 40 -5.02 -3.08 18.07
N SER A 41 -4.58 -2.07 18.82
CA SER A 41 -3.23 -2.03 19.40
C SER A 41 -2.99 -3.17 20.39
N VAL A 42 -3.97 -3.41 21.26
CA VAL A 42 -3.93 -4.41 22.33
C VAL A 42 -3.89 -5.83 21.75
N ILE A 43 -4.71 -6.10 20.74
CA ILE A 43 -4.72 -7.41 20.06
C ILE A 43 -3.45 -7.60 19.24
N ASN A 44 -2.98 -6.58 18.52
CA ASN A 44 -1.72 -6.68 17.80
C ASN A 44 -0.54 -7.01 18.75
N ASP A 45 -0.62 -6.68 20.04
CA ASP A 45 0.32 -7.14 21.06
C ASP A 45 0.00 -8.54 21.60
N ALA A 46 -1.28 -8.89 21.69
CA ALA A 46 -1.76 -10.20 22.12
C ALA A 46 -1.29 -11.35 21.21
N LEU A 47 -1.19 -11.12 19.89
CA LEU A 47 -0.81 -12.13 18.89
C LEU A 47 0.68 -12.51 18.92
N LYS A 48 1.47 -12.02 19.88
CA LYS A 48 2.93 -12.25 19.96
C LYS A 48 3.35 -13.71 20.13
N TYR A 49 2.54 -14.50 20.82
CA TYR A 49 2.90 -15.89 21.19
C TYR A 49 2.17 -16.93 20.33
N LEU A 50 1.63 -16.53 19.18
CA LEU A 50 1.01 -17.48 18.27
C LEU A 50 2.05 -18.43 17.66
N SER A 51 1.61 -19.65 17.34
CA SER A 51 2.41 -20.59 16.55
C SER A 51 2.52 -20.12 15.09
N PRO A 52 3.51 -20.61 14.32
CA PRO A 52 3.62 -20.33 12.89
C PRO A 52 2.33 -20.63 12.13
N LEU A 53 1.73 -21.80 12.37
CA LEU A 53 0.45 -22.18 11.77
C LEU A 53 -0.68 -21.20 12.14
N ALA A 54 -0.72 -20.72 13.38
CA ALA A 54 -1.74 -19.77 13.80
C ALA A 54 -1.58 -18.41 13.10
N TYR A 55 -0.35 -18.01 12.72
CA TYR A 55 -0.16 -16.80 11.91
C TYR A 55 -0.71 -16.94 10.49
N ASP A 56 -0.55 -18.09 9.85
CA ASP A 56 -1.16 -18.34 8.54
C ASP A 56 -2.69 -18.32 8.64
N ILE A 57 -3.24 -18.87 9.72
CA ILE A 57 -4.68 -18.83 10.00
C ILE A 57 -5.14 -17.39 10.28
N VAL A 58 -4.33 -16.51 10.89
CA VAL A 58 -4.67 -15.08 11.01
C VAL A 58 -4.83 -14.44 9.62
N CYS A 59 -3.93 -14.75 8.69
CA CYS A 59 -4.04 -14.26 7.31
C CYS A 59 -5.34 -14.75 6.65
N TYR A 60 -5.65 -16.04 6.80
CA TYR A 60 -6.90 -16.63 6.32
C TYR A 60 -8.14 -16.00 6.95
N THR A 61 -8.18 -15.76 8.26
CA THR A 61 -9.36 -15.17 8.93
C THR A 61 -9.56 -13.71 8.54
N ILE A 62 -8.49 -12.96 8.32
CA ILE A 62 -8.55 -11.60 7.74
C ILE A 62 -9.13 -11.66 6.33
N LEU A 63 -8.62 -12.55 5.47
CA LEU A 63 -9.12 -12.71 4.11
C LEU A 63 -10.60 -13.11 4.10
N HIS A 64 -10.99 -14.09 4.90
CA HIS A 64 -12.36 -14.53 5.07
C HIS A 64 -13.27 -13.37 5.49
N ALA A 65 -12.83 -12.56 6.47
CA ALA A 65 -13.54 -11.36 6.90
C ALA A 65 -13.71 -10.33 5.76
N LEU A 66 -12.68 -10.10 4.94
CA LEU A 66 -12.74 -9.18 3.79
C LEU A 66 -13.71 -9.67 2.69
N THR A 67 -13.81 -10.99 2.51
CA THR A 67 -14.66 -11.63 1.50
C THR A 67 -16.08 -11.91 1.98
N THR A 68 -16.37 -11.72 3.27
CA THR A 68 -17.70 -11.97 3.83
C THR A 68 -18.70 -11.04 3.14
N PRO A 69 -19.73 -11.57 2.48
CA PRO A 69 -20.68 -10.73 1.76
C PRO A 69 -21.48 -9.90 2.76
N ILE A 70 -21.38 -8.58 2.63
CA ILE A 70 -22.23 -7.65 3.35
C ILE A 70 -23.42 -7.37 2.46
N SER A 71 -24.63 -7.65 2.96
CA SER A 71 -25.83 -7.37 2.19
C SER A 71 -25.88 -5.87 1.85
N PRO A 72 -26.02 -5.47 0.58
CA PRO A 72 -26.13 -4.06 0.20
C PRO A 72 -27.29 -3.35 0.90
N THR A 73 -28.32 -4.11 1.28
CA THR A 73 -29.47 -3.61 2.04
C THR A 73 -29.16 -3.29 3.49
N SER A 74 -28.09 -3.86 4.06
CA SER A 74 -27.75 -3.65 5.47
C SER A 74 -27.05 -2.29 5.71
N ILE A 75 -26.30 -1.80 4.73
CA ILE A 75 -25.61 -0.51 4.82
C ILE A 75 -25.66 0.21 3.45
N PRO A 76 -26.85 0.71 3.02
CA PRO A 76 -27.07 1.22 1.67
C PRO A 76 -26.25 2.47 1.35
N SER A 77 -25.86 3.23 2.37
CA SER A 77 -24.99 4.41 2.27
C SER A 77 -23.54 4.07 1.91
N TYR A 78 -23.18 2.78 1.74
CA TYR A 78 -21.84 2.35 1.40
C TYR A 78 -21.81 1.56 0.09
N ILE A 79 -20.76 1.79 -0.71
CA ILE A 79 -20.37 0.96 -1.87
C ILE A 79 -19.80 -0.34 -1.31
N ASP A 80 -20.40 -1.48 -1.71
CA ASP A 80 -20.02 -2.83 -1.28
C ASP A 80 -19.95 -3.03 0.25
N GLY A 81 -20.61 -2.16 1.02
CA GLY A 81 -20.51 -2.14 2.48
C GLY A 81 -19.16 -1.63 3.04
N LYS A 82 -18.25 -1.14 2.17
CA LYS A 82 -16.87 -0.76 2.52
C LYS A 82 -16.60 0.73 2.49
N MET A 83 -17.14 1.47 1.52
CA MET A 83 -16.82 2.89 1.33
C MET A 83 -18.08 3.75 1.29
N SER A 84 -18.16 4.78 2.11
CA SER A 84 -19.32 5.67 2.18
C SER A 84 -19.53 6.41 0.86
N ARG A 85 -20.78 6.45 0.39
CA ARG A 85 -21.16 7.18 -0.83
C ARG A 85 -21.04 8.69 -0.63
N GLU A 86 -21.26 9.22 0.57
CA GLU A 86 -21.33 10.67 0.78
C GLU A 86 -19.96 11.37 0.72
N ASN A 87 -18.96 10.74 1.31
CA ASN A 87 -17.66 11.34 1.62
C ASN A 87 -16.47 10.44 1.27
N ALA A 88 -16.70 9.28 0.64
CA ALA A 88 -15.65 8.33 0.30
C ALA A 88 -14.79 7.91 1.51
N THR A 89 -15.38 7.84 2.71
CA THR A 89 -14.68 7.33 3.90
C THR A 89 -14.97 5.85 4.10
N PRO A 90 -13.98 5.05 4.53
CA PRO A 90 -14.20 3.63 4.78
C PRO A 90 -15.19 3.43 5.93
N ALA A 91 -15.97 2.35 5.86
CA ALA A 91 -16.76 1.87 6.98
C ALA A 91 -15.84 1.49 8.14
N GLN A 92 -16.28 1.74 9.38
CA GLN A 92 -15.46 1.51 10.57
C GLN A 92 -14.88 0.09 10.64
N TRP A 93 -15.70 -0.92 10.32
CA TRP A 93 -15.27 -2.32 10.34
C TRP A 93 -14.14 -2.59 9.34
N PHE A 94 -14.23 -2.00 8.14
CA PHE A 94 -13.27 -2.18 7.07
C PHE A 94 -11.98 -1.42 7.39
N GLN A 95 -12.10 -0.20 7.88
CA GLN A 95 -10.97 0.60 8.37
C GLN A 95 -10.21 -0.14 9.47
N ASN A 96 -10.92 -0.65 10.49
CA ASN A 96 -10.31 -1.38 11.60
C ASN A 96 -9.57 -2.63 11.11
N LEU A 97 -10.18 -3.37 10.18
CA LEU A 97 -9.58 -4.56 9.59
C LEU A 97 -8.32 -4.23 8.78
N CYS A 98 -8.33 -3.17 7.99
CA CYS A 98 -7.16 -2.73 7.21
C CYS A 98 -6.01 -2.30 8.12
N VAL A 99 -6.29 -1.49 9.15
CA VAL A 99 -5.29 -1.03 10.12
C VAL A 99 -4.71 -2.21 10.90
N LEU A 100 -5.54 -3.16 11.33
CA LEU A 100 -5.07 -4.39 11.98
C LEU A 100 -4.16 -5.19 11.04
N SER A 101 -4.60 -5.45 9.81
CA SER A 101 -3.85 -6.24 8.82
C SER A 101 -2.46 -5.66 8.59
N ALA A 102 -2.39 -4.36 8.32
CA ALA A 102 -1.14 -3.65 8.13
C ALA A 102 -0.21 -3.69 9.37
N ASN A 103 -0.78 -3.57 10.57
CA ASN A 103 -0.02 -3.66 11.83
C ASN A 103 0.52 -5.08 12.08
N VAL A 104 -0.28 -6.10 11.77
CA VAL A 104 0.10 -7.51 11.92
C VAL A 104 1.21 -7.87 10.93
N PHE A 105 1.07 -7.52 9.65
CA PHE A 105 2.09 -7.79 8.63
C PHE A 105 3.40 -7.01 8.89
N LYS A 106 3.29 -5.80 9.44
CA LYS A 106 4.46 -5.04 9.90
C LYS A 106 5.19 -5.77 11.03
N LYS A 107 4.48 -6.30 12.01
CA LYS A 107 5.06 -6.79 13.27
C LYS A 107 5.51 -8.24 13.22
N TYR A 108 4.78 -9.08 12.50
CA TYR A 108 4.97 -10.53 12.48
C TYR A 108 5.41 -11.03 11.10
N PRO A 109 6.24 -12.08 11.01
CA PRO A 109 6.65 -12.71 9.75
C PRO A 109 5.55 -13.63 9.22
N ILE A 110 4.40 -13.05 8.86
CA ILE A 110 3.28 -13.76 8.25
C ILE A 110 3.42 -13.64 6.74
N ASP A 111 3.11 -14.73 6.02
CA ASP A 111 2.90 -14.64 4.57
C ASP A 111 1.53 -14.01 4.27
N PHE A 112 1.55 -12.84 3.66
CA PHE A 112 0.35 -12.07 3.28
C PHE A 112 0.19 -11.98 1.75
N THR A 113 0.88 -12.83 1.00
CA THR A 113 0.79 -12.89 -0.46
C THR A 113 -0.64 -13.09 -0.95
N SER A 114 -1.42 -13.93 -0.26
CA SER A 114 -2.85 -14.17 -0.56
C SER A 114 -3.70 -12.89 -0.47
N ILE A 115 -3.36 -11.96 0.45
CA ILE A 115 -4.02 -10.66 0.56
C ILE A 115 -3.66 -9.76 -0.63
N LEU A 116 -2.41 -9.79 -1.10
CA LEU A 116 -2.00 -9.03 -2.29
C LEU A 116 -2.69 -9.54 -3.55
N TYR A 117 -2.82 -10.86 -3.73
CA TYR A 117 -3.60 -11.45 -4.81
C TYR A 117 -5.08 -11.09 -4.70
N TYR A 118 -5.66 -11.16 -3.50
CA TYR A 118 -7.03 -10.72 -3.27
C TYR A 118 -7.25 -9.27 -3.71
N ILE A 119 -6.36 -8.35 -3.31
CA ILE A 119 -6.44 -6.95 -3.75
C ILE A 119 -6.38 -6.89 -5.27
N TYR A 120 -5.38 -7.51 -5.89
CA TYR A 120 -5.24 -7.55 -7.35
C TYR A 120 -6.52 -8.03 -8.06
N ASP A 121 -7.11 -9.13 -7.59
CA ASP A 121 -8.34 -9.67 -8.17
C ASP A 121 -9.57 -8.78 -7.91
N GLN A 122 -9.69 -8.14 -6.75
CA GLN A 122 -10.76 -7.16 -6.52
C GLN A 122 -10.66 -5.97 -7.50
N LEU A 123 -9.44 -5.48 -7.75
CA LEU A 123 -9.22 -4.40 -8.72
C LEU A 123 -9.54 -4.86 -10.14
N ARG A 124 -9.21 -6.10 -10.51
CA ARG A 124 -9.62 -6.66 -11.81
C ARG A 124 -11.12 -6.71 -12.01
N VAL A 125 -11.89 -6.94 -10.93
CA VAL A 125 -13.36 -6.90 -10.93
C VAL A 125 -13.88 -5.46 -10.68
N GLU A 126 -13.02 -4.45 -10.85
CA GLU A 126 -13.36 -3.03 -10.78
C GLU A 126 -13.85 -2.56 -9.38
N LYS A 127 -13.57 -3.33 -8.33
CA LYS A 127 -13.88 -2.96 -6.94
C LYS A 127 -12.75 -2.14 -6.35
N THR A 128 -12.87 -0.83 -6.49
CA THR A 128 -11.83 0.15 -6.11
C THR A 128 -11.65 0.31 -4.60
N CYS A 129 -12.65 -0.03 -3.78
CA CYS A 129 -12.62 0.15 -2.34
C CYS A 129 -11.46 -0.61 -1.65
N ASP A 130 -11.07 -1.77 -2.19
CA ASP A 130 -9.99 -2.59 -1.65
C ASP A 130 -8.59 -1.97 -1.85
N LEU A 131 -8.45 -0.91 -2.65
CA LEU A 131 -7.21 -0.09 -2.70
C LEU A 131 -6.84 0.47 -1.32
N TYR A 132 -7.84 0.76 -0.49
CA TYR A 132 -7.62 1.24 0.86
C TYR A 132 -6.77 0.26 1.70
N LEU A 133 -6.97 -1.05 1.53
CA LEU A 133 -6.18 -2.06 2.23
C LEU A 133 -4.71 -2.02 1.80
N LEU A 134 -4.46 -1.92 0.49
CA LEU A 134 -3.11 -1.79 -0.06
C LEU A 134 -2.41 -0.54 0.50
N ARG A 135 -3.12 0.58 0.53
CA ARG A 135 -2.65 1.85 1.05
C ARG A 135 -2.19 1.74 2.52
N GLU A 136 -3.00 1.11 3.38
CA GLU A 136 -2.62 0.90 4.78
C GLU A 136 -1.40 -0.03 4.93
N ILE A 137 -1.32 -1.10 4.13
CA ILE A 137 -0.18 -2.02 4.12
C ILE A 137 1.12 -1.28 3.76
N ILE A 138 1.11 -0.51 2.66
CA ILE A 138 2.28 0.26 2.22
C ILE A 138 2.67 1.26 3.30
N THR A 139 1.71 2.01 3.85
CA THR A 139 1.95 3.01 4.90
C THR A 139 2.67 2.40 6.10
N LYS A 140 2.15 1.29 6.64
CA LYS A 140 2.70 0.70 7.88
C LYS A 140 4.00 -0.06 7.65
N MET A 141 4.15 -0.77 6.53
CA MET A 141 5.31 -1.61 6.25
C MET A 141 6.49 -0.82 5.68
N SER A 142 6.24 0.20 4.86
CA SER A 142 7.30 1.00 4.23
C SER A 142 7.56 2.34 4.92
N GLY A 143 6.56 2.89 5.61
CA GLY A 143 6.63 4.25 6.16
C GLY A 143 6.42 5.36 5.11
N VAL A 144 6.06 5.02 3.87
CA VAL A 144 5.66 6.02 2.88
C VAL A 144 4.25 6.49 3.23
N GLU A 145 4.14 7.69 3.79
CA GLU A 145 2.86 8.31 4.14
C GLU A 145 2.32 9.16 2.97
N ILE A 146 1.00 9.22 2.85
CA ILE A 146 0.33 10.15 1.93
C ILE A 146 0.16 11.47 2.69
N SER A 147 0.74 12.54 2.17
CA SER A 147 0.58 13.88 2.74
C SER A 147 -0.35 14.70 1.86
N SER A 148 -1.48 15.14 2.42
CA SER A 148 -2.43 16.03 1.76
C SER A 148 -2.08 17.51 1.93
N THR A 149 -1.26 17.86 2.94
CA THR A 149 -0.87 19.23 3.25
C THR A 149 0.64 19.30 3.42
N VAL A 150 1.33 19.78 2.38
CA VAL A 150 2.79 19.94 2.37
C VAL A 150 3.10 21.43 2.46
N THR A 151 3.92 21.84 3.43
CA THR A 151 4.39 23.23 3.49
C THR A 151 5.34 23.53 2.34
N ARG A 152 5.51 24.81 1.99
CA ARG A 152 6.44 25.20 0.92
C ARG A 152 7.86 24.69 1.16
N GLU A 153 8.32 24.79 2.40
CA GLU A 153 9.64 24.31 2.84
C GLU A 153 9.78 22.79 2.65
N GLN A 154 8.74 22.02 3.02
CA GLN A 154 8.72 20.57 2.80
C GLN A 154 8.73 20.22 1.30
N LEU A 155 8.05 21.00 0.47
CA LEU A 155 8.02 20.79 -0.99
C LEU A 155 9.38 21.09 -1.63
N GLU A 156 10.04 22.17 -1.20
CA GLU A 156 11.39 22.51 -1.63
C GLU A 156 12.41 21.45 -1.17
N ALA A 157 12.32 20.99 0.08
CA ALA A 157 13.16 19.91 0.60
C ALA A 157 12.91 18.56 -0.12
N ALA A 158 11.66 18.23 -0.45
CA ALA A 158 11.29 17.05 -1.23
C ALA A 158 11.84 17.08 -2.67
N SER A 159 12.12 18.27 -3.21
CA SER A 159 12.73 18.45 -4.53
C SER A 159 14.27 18.33 -4.50
N GLY A 160 14.87 18.31 -3.31
CA GLY A 160 16.32 18.19 -3.11
C GLY A 160 16.88 16.78 -3.33
N GLY A 161 18.13 16.60 -2.91
CA GLY A 161 18.79 15.29 -2.87
C GLY A 161 18.25 14.38 -1.78
N GLU A 162 18.72 13.13 -1.72
CA GLU A 162 18.23 12.10 -0.79
C GLU A 162 18.20 12.56 0.68
N LEU A 163 19.23 13.26 1.13
CA LEU A 163 19.32 13.81 2.49
C LEU A 163 18.24 14.87 2.78
N LEU A 164 18.00 15.78 1.83
CA LEU A 164 16.95 16.80 1.98
C LEU A 164 15.56 16.17 1.95
N ARG A 165 15.36 15.17 1.08
CA ARG A 165 14.11 14.40 1.00
C ARG A 165 13.84 13.62 2.28
N SER A 166 14.86 13.06 2.91
CA SER A 166 14.69 12.34 4.17
C SER A 166 14.23 13.29 5.28
N GLU A 167 14.84 14.48 5.38
CA GLU A 167 14.44 15.50 6.37
C GLU A 167 13.03 16.05 6.09
N ALA A 168 12.65 16.21 4.82
CA ALA A 168 11.31 16.67 4.42
C ALA A 168 10.17 15.75 4.92
N GLY A 169 10.45 14.44 5.02
CA GLY A 169 9.48 13.42 5.45
C GLY A 169 9.58 13.02 6.93
N GLN A 170 10.60 13.47 7.67
CA GLN A 170 10.93 12.95 9.01
C GLN A 170 10.35 13.81 10.14
N PHE A 171 9.02 13.74 10.33
CA PHE A 171 8.41 14.05 11.63
C PHE A 171 8.02 12.80 12.42
N THR A 172 7.90 11.64 11.77
CA THR A 172 7.70 10.35 12.45
C THR A 172 8.96 9.48 12.29
N ALA A 173 9.57 9.11 13.41
CA ALA A 173 10.81 8.34 13.43
C ALA A 173 10.64 6.99 12.69
N ALA A 174 11.10 6.91 11.43
CA ALA A 174 11.10 5.72 10.57
C ALA A 174 12.10 4.63 11.04
N ARG A 175 12.31 4.46 12.35
CA ARG A 175 13.34 3.59 12.91
C ARG A 175 13.08 2.08 12.73
N ASN A 176 11.85 1.68 12.34
CA ASN A 176 11.44 0.26 12.33
C ASN A 176 10.73 -0.23 11.05
N VAL A 177 10.97 0.40 9.88
CA VAL A 177 10.30 0.00 8.62
C VAL A 177 11.20 -0.77 7.64
N LYS A 178 12.53 -0.84 7.86
CA LYS A 178 13.45 -1.52 6.93
C LYS A 178 13.10 -3.00 6.69
N LYS A 179 13.00 -3.81 7.74
CA LYS A 179 12.68 -5.26 7.60
C LYS A 179 11.26 -5.50 7.05
N PRO A 180 10.21 -4.83 7.54
CA PRO A 180 8.88 -4.95 6.94
C PRO A 180 8.83 -4.53 5.47
N SER A 181 9.52 -3.44 5.10
CA SER A 181 9.61 -2.95 3.72
C SER A 181 10.26 -3.97 2.79
N ILE A 182 11.36 -4.61 3.22
CA ILE A 182 12.02 -5.68 2.45
C ILE A 182 11.08 -6.88 2.25
N ARG A 183 10.37 -7.32 3.30
CA ARG A 183 9.40 -8.42 3.17
C ARG A 183 8.26 -8.10 2.21
N LEU A 184 7.75 -6.86 2.21
CA LEU A 184 6.75 -6.43 1.23
C LEU A 184 7.31 -6.46 -0.19
N LYS A 185 8.56 -6.02 -0.39
CA LYS A 185 9.25 -6.11 -1.68
C LYS A 185 9.42 -7.55 -2.15
N GLU A 186 9.90 -8.44 -1.28
CA GLU A 186 10.07 -9.87 -1.58
C GLU A 186 8.73 -10.50 -1.96
N ALA A 187 7.68 -10.29 -1.16
CA ALA A 187 6.33 -10.78 -1.48
C ALA A 187 5.82 -10.29 -2.84
N LEU A 188 6.15 -9.07 -3.27
CA LEU A 188 5.77 -8.54 -4.59
C LEU A 188 6.64 -9.10 -5.72
N LEU A 189 7.94 -9.30 -5.50
CA LEU A 189 8.88 -9.77 -6.51
C LEU A 189 8.75 -11.28 -6.77
N ASP A 190 8.70 -12.07 -5.70
CA ASP A 190 8.67 -13.54 -5.77
C ASP A 190 7.37 -14.04 -6.40
N ASN A 191 6.28 -13.27 -6.25
CA ASN A 191 4.96 -13.58 -6.80
C ASN A 191 4.64 -12.81 -8.08
N HIS A 192 5.60 -12.07 -8.65
CA HIS A 192 5.44 -11.26 -9.86
C HIS A 192 4.27 -10.25 -9.80
N LEU A 193 3.94 -9.74 -8.61
CA LEU A 193 2.79 -8.85 -8.39
C LEU A 193 3.12 -7.36 -8.54
N TYR A 194 4.39 -6.96 -8.49
CA TYR A 194 4.78 -5.54 -8.60
C TYR A 194 4.25 -4.87 -9.88
N LEU A 195 4.46 -5.47 -11.05
CA LEU A 195 4.02 -4.91 -12.34
C LEU A 195 2.50 -5.00 -12.53
N PRO A 196 1.83 -6.16 -12.33
CA PRO A 196 0.38 -6.26 -12.42
C PRO A 196 -0.34 -5.27 -11.49
N LEU A 197 0.15 -5.08 -10.26
CA LEU A 197 -0.39 -4.07 -9.35
C LEU A 197 -0.15 -2.65 -9.86
N SER A 198 1.06 -2.33 -10.34
CA SER A 198 1.34 -1.00 -10.94
C SER A 198 0.38 -0.66 -12.08
N ILE A 199 0.14 -1.61 -12.99
CA ILE A 199 -0.75 -1.42 -14.14
C ILE A 199 -2.21 -1.30 -13.68
N ILE A 200 -2.70 -2.23 -12.86
CA ILE A 200 -4.12 -2.24 -12.49
C ILE A 200 -4.49 -1.02 -11.63
N ILE A 201 -3.60 -0.53 -10.75
CA ILE A 201 -3.84 0.69 -9.98
C ILE A 201 -3.97 1.90 -10.92
N ALA A 202 -3.10 2.00 -11.94
CA ALA A 202 -3.18 3.05 -12.94
C ALA A 202 -4.47 2.96 -13.79
N GLN A 203 -4.90 1.74 -14.14
CA GLN A 203 -6.17 1.51 -14.84
C GLN A 203 -7.39 1.86 -13.98
N GLN A 204 -7.35 1.56 -12.67
CA GLN A 204 -8.45 1.88 -11.75
C GLN A 204 -8.74 3.37 -11.70
N ARG A 205 -7.71 4.21 -11.79
CA ARG A 205 -7.88 5.66 -11.84
C ARG A 205 -8.78 6.11 -12.99
N SER A 206 -8.62 5.52 -14.19
CA SER A 206 -9.51 5.75 -15.32
C SER A 206 -10.87 5.06 -15.13
N CYS A 207 -10.89 3.84 -14.60
CA CYS A 207 -12.11 3.08 -14.31
C CYS A 207 -13.08 3.88 -13.43
N ILE A 208 -12.57 4.57 -12.39
CA ILE A 208 -13.39 5.37 -11.48
C ILE A 208 -14.19 6.42 -12.23
N ILE A 209 -13.57 7.13 -13.17
CA ILE A 209 -14.24 8.16 -13.98
C ILE A 209 -15.29 7.52 -14.90
N PHE A 210 -14.91 6.48 -15.63
CA PHE A 210 -15.78 5.93 -16.68
C PHE A 210 -16.93 5.10 -16.12
N LYS A 211 -16.73 4.26 -15.10
CA LYS A 211 -17.79 3.38 -14.59
C LYS A 211 -18.74 4.10 -13.64
N PHE A 212 -18.23 4.81 -12.64
CA PHE A 212 -19.10 5.58 -11.74
C PHE A 212 -19.74 6.77 -12.47
N GLY A 213 -19.01 7.40 -13.39
CA GLY A 213 -19.52 8.55 -14.16
C GLY A 213 -20.54 8.17 -15.25
N ALA A 214 -20.32 7.10 -16.02
CA ALA A 214 -21.24 6.74 -17.10
C ALA A 214 -22.57 6.18 -16.60
N GLN A 215 -22.57 5.49 -15.46
CA GLN A 215 -23.80 4.93 -14.90
C GLN A 215 -24.67 6.00 -14.21
N ARG A 216 -24.15 7.22 -13.95
CA ARG A 216 -24.80 8.31 -13.18
C ARG A 216 -25.39 7.87 -11.83
N ILE A 217 -24.86 6.79 -11.26
CA ILE A 217 -25.38 6.20 -10.01
C ILE A 217 -24.89 7.00 -8.80
N GLU A 218 -23.76 7.71 -8.94
CA GLU A 218 -23.11 8.43 -7.85
C GLU A 218 -22.90 9.91 -8.17
N HIS A 219 -22.90 10.74 -7.13
CA HIS A 219 -22.64 12.17 -7.25
C HIS A 219 -21.15 12.47 -7.47
N LEU A 220 -20.87 13.58 -8.18
CA LEU A 220 -19.53 13.97 -8.62
C LEU A 220 -18.49 14.06 -7.48
N LYS A 221 -18.91 14.48 -6.27
CA LYS A 221 -18.01 14.57 -5.11
C LYS A 221 -17.42 13.21 -4.72
N LEU A 222 -18.21 12.15 -4.79
CA LEU A 222 -17.74 10.79 -4.50
C LEU A 222 -16.72 10.34 -5.55
N ILE A 223 -17.04 10.53 -6.83
CA ILE A 223 -16.15 10.17 -7.94
C ILE A 223 -14.82 10.90 -7.83
N GLY A 224 -14.84 12.22 -7.58
CA GLY A 224 -13.63 13.01 -7.37
C GLY A 224 -12.81 12.51 -6.18
N SER A 225 -13.45 12.24 -5.04
CA SER A 225 -12.73 11.75 -3.87
C SER A 225 -12.13 10.35 -4.07
N LEU A 226 -12.84 9.43 -4.74
CA LEU A 226 -12.29 8.12 -5.08
C LEU A 226 -11.11 8.23 -6.05
N TYR A 227 -11.20 9.13 -7.03
CA TYR A 227 -10.12 9.42 -7.97
C TYR A 227 -8.87 9.92 -7.24
N ASP A 228 -9.02 10.90 -6.36
CA ASP A 228 -7.92 11.46 -5.56
C ASP A 228 -7.28 10.39 -4.68
N GLN A 229 -8.09 9.57 -3.99
CA GLN A 229 -7.57 8.47 -3.17
C GLN A 229 -6.82 7.40 -3.98
N CYS A 230 -7.29 7.11 -5.21
CA CYS A 230 -6.61 6.21 -6.12
C CYS A 230 -5.27 6.79 -6.59
N GLN A 231 -5.26 8.08 -6.94
CA GLN A 231 -4.05 8.80 -7.32
C GLN A 231 -3.01 8.82 -6.20
N ASP A 232 -3.44 9.10 -4.97
CA ASP A 232 -2.58 9.08 -3.79
C ASP A 232 -1.97 7.70 -3.56
N THR A 233 -2.79 6.65 -3.62
CA THR A 233 -2.34 5.25 -3.45
C THR A 233 -1.36 4.86 -4.57
N MET A 234 -1.60 5.31 -5.79
CA MET A 234 -0.71 5.10 -6.93
C MET A 234 0.66 5.76 -6.70
N VAL A 235 0.67 7.04 -6.33
CA VAL A 235 1.91 7.78 -6.01
C VAL A 235 2.65 7.13 -4.84
N GLN A 236 1.93 6.74 -3.79
CA GLN A 236 2.49 6.04 -2.63
C GLN A 236 3.16 4.72 -3.04
N PHE A 237 2.49 3.90 -3.85
CA PHE A 237 3.01 2.61 -4.30
C PHE A 237 4.26 2.78 -5.16
N PHE A 238 4.26 3.72 -6.12
CA PHE A 238 5.44 3.98 -6.94
C PHE A 238 6.60 4.58 -6.17
N THR A 239 6.33 5.42 -5.17
CA THR A 239 7.36 5.94 -4.27
C THR A 239 8.00 4.79 -3.47
N PHE A 240 7.18 3.88 -2.95
CA PHE A 240 7.67 2.66 -2.30
C PHE A 240 8.52 1.80 -3.24
N LEU A 241 8.04 1.49 -4.45
CA LEU A 241 8.80 0.70 -5.42
C LEU A 241 10.15 1.36 -5.77
N SER A 242 10.15 2.67 -6.00
CA SER A 242 11.37 3.43 -6.32
C SER A 242 12.40 3.41 -5.18
N ASN A 243 11.94 3.35 -3.93
CA ASN A 243 12.81 3.32 -2.76
C ASN A 243 13.44 1.94 -2.51
N VAL A 244 12.83 0.86 -3.01
CA VAL A 244 13.18 -0.51 -2.59
C VAL A 244 13.67 -1.40 -3.73
N LEU A 245 13.26 -1.12 -4.98
CA LEU A 245 13.75 -1.80 -6.16
C LEU A 245 15.05 -1.14 -6.65
N THR A 246 16.03 -1.97 -7.01
CA THR A 246 17.24 -1.50 -7.68
C THR A 246 16.94 -1.17 -9.14
N THR A 247 17.79 -0.34 -9.73
CA THR A 247 17.73 0.11 -11.12
C THR A 247 17.68 -1.05 -12.12
N GLU A 248 18.50 -2.09 -11.91
CA GLU A 248 18.52 -3.31 -12.74
C GLU A 248 17.20 -4.07 -12.73
N ASN A 249 16.54 -4.14 -11.56
CA ASN A 249 15.25 -4.80 -11.41
C ASN A 249 14.13 -4.03 -12.14
N PHE A 250 14.28 -2.74 -12.39
CA PHE A 250 13.32 -1.97 -13.19
C PHE A 250 13.50 -2.21 -14.70
N HIS A 251 14.74 -2.22 -15.19
CA HIS A 251 15.03 -2.32 -16.64
C HIS A 251 14.51 -3.61 -17.29
N HIS A 252 14.65 -4.76 -16.63
CA HIS A 252 14.30 -6.06 -17.24
C HIS A 252 12.82 -6.42 -17.14
N LYS A 253 12.04 -5.66 -16.37
CA LYS A 253 10.76 -6.13 -15.83
C LYS A 253 9.59 -5.21 -16.14
N PHE A 254 9.82 -3.96 -16.52
CA PHE A 254 8.76 -3.03 -16.91
C PHE A 254 8.62 -2.96 -18.44
N PRO A 255 7.39 -2.95 -18.99
CA PRO A 255 7.14 -2.76 -20.42
C PRO A 255 7.63 -1.39 -20.92
N SER A 256 7.74 -1.24 -22.23
CA SER A 256 8.01 0.06 -22.85
C SER A 256 6.87 1.04 -22.59
N ILE A 257 7.14 2.34 -22.70
CA ILE A 257 6.09 3.36 -22.56
C ILE A 257 5.00 3.19 -23.62
N ASP A 258 5.39 2.77 -24.83
CA ASP A 258 4.46 2.51 -25.93
C ASP A 258 3.53 1.33 -25.58
N ASP A 259 4.05 0.26 -24.99
CA ASP A 259 3.23 -0.86 -24.52
C ASP A 259 2.29 -0.45 -23.38
N LEU A 260 2.76 0.40 -22.45
CA LEU A 260 1.94 0.90 -21.35
C LEU A 260 0.75 1.73 -21.84
N VAL A 261 0.96 2.60 -22.84
CA VAL A 261 -0.09 3.48 -23.37
C VAL A 261 -0.96 2.75 -24.40
N LEU A 262 -0.36 2.09 -25.38
CA LEU A 262 -1.08 1.48 -26.51
C LEU A 262 -1.59 0.07 -26.18
N GLY A 263 -0.79 -0.73 -25.46
CA GLY A 263 -1.15 -2.10 -25.09
C GLY A 263 -2.01 -2.19 -23.83
N PHE A 264 -1.62 -1.50 -22.76
CA PHE A 264 -2.34 -1.52 -21.49
C PHE A 264 -3.33 -0.36 -21.30
N HIS A 265 -3.44 0.54 -22.27
CA HIS A 265 -4.38 1.67 -22.27
C HIS A 265 -4.26 2.58 -21.04
N LEU A 266 -3.03 2.74 -20.53
CA LEU A 266 -2.78 3.68 -19.44
C LEU A 266 -2.83 5.12 -19.95
N GLN A 267 -3.31 6.03 -19.11
CA GLN A 267 -3.14 7.46 -19.36
C GLN A 267 -1.66 7.82 -19.37
N VAL A 268 -1.30 8.76 -20.24
CA VAL A 268 0.09 9.15 -20.52
C VAL A 268 0.84 9.53 -19.25
N ASP A 269 0.23 10.30 -18.37
CA ASP A 269 0.83 10.72 -17.10
C ASP A 269 1.15 9.55 -16.16
N ALA A 270 0.25 8.56 -16.05
CA ALA A 270 0.51 7.34 -15.26
C ALA A 270 1.60 6.47 -15.90
N ALA A 271 1.61 6.35 -17.24
CA ALA A 271 2.66 5.62 -17.96
C ALA A 271 4.04 6.25 -17.73
N PHE A 272 4.14 7.58 -17.81
CA PHE A 272 5.38 8.30 -17.50
C PHE A 272 5.79 8.15 -16.04
N GLN A 273 4.85 8.10 -15.09
CA GLN A 273 5.18 7.88 -13.69
C GLN A 273 5.81 6.49 -13.45
N ILE A 274 5.29 5.46 -14.12
CA ILE A 274 5.84 4.10 -14.09
C ILE A 274 7.25 4.06 -14.68
N SER A 275 7.44 4.68 -15.85
CA SER A 275 8.71 4.62 -16.59
C SER A 275 9.75 5.66 -16.13
N ARG A 276 9.39 6.57 -15.23
CA ARG A 276 10.26 7.68 -14.79
C ARG A 276 11.63 7.23 -14.26
N PRO A 277 11.75 6.18 -13.42
CA PRO A 277 13.05 5.72 -12.95
C PRO A 277 13.96 5.29 -14.11
N LEU A 278 13.39 4.62 -15.12
CA LEU A 278 14.11 4.16 -16.32
C LEU A 278 14.68 5.33 -17.12
N PHE A 279 13.87 6.37 -17.34
CA PHE A 279 14.32 7.56 -18.06
C PHE A 279 15.41 8.30 -17.30
N ASN A 280 15.27 8.47 -15.98
CA ASN A 280 16.30 9.12 -15.17
C ASN A 280 17.64 8.40 -15.28
N LEU A 281 17.64 7.07 -15.33
CA LEU A 281 18.85 6.27 -15.49
C LEU A 281 19.49 6.46 -16.86
N ASN A 282 18.69 6.37 -17.93
CA ASN A 282 19.19 6.56 -19.29
C ASN A 282 19.76 7.98 -19.49
N ILE A 283 19.10 8.99 -18.91
CA ILE A 283 19.57 10.38 -18.91
C ILE A 283 20.90 10.49 -18.15
N GLN A 284 21.00 9.89 -16.96
CA GLN A 284 22.21 9.93 -16.15
C GLN A 284 23.38 9.24 -16.85
N ALA A 285 23.16 8.05 -17.41
CA ALA A 285 24.17 7.31 -18.16
C ALA A 285 24.68 8.12 -19.37
N LYS A 286 23.77 8.74 -20.14
CA LYS A 286 24.16 9.59 -21.27
C LYS A 286 24.90 10.86 -20.82
N PHE A 287 24.49 11.44 -19.70
CA PHE A 287 25.16 12.59 -19.12
C PHE A 287 26.60 12.27 -18.70
N ASP A 288 26.81 11.13 -18.03
CA ASP A 288 28.13 10.68 -17.60
C ASP A 288 29.05 10.33 -18.79
N GLU A 289 28.50 9.71 -19.84
CA GLU A 289 29.20 9.48 -21.11
C GLU A 289 29.69 10.82 -21.72
N LEU A 290 28.79 11.79 -21.89
CA LEU A 290 29.12 13.10 -22.45
C LEU A 290 30.14 13.86 -21.58
N ARG A 291 29.99 13.78 -20.26
CA ARG A 291 30.94 14.38 -19.30
C ARG A 291 32.34 13.77 -19.42
N SER A 292 32.45 12.47 -19.64
CA SER A 292 33.73 11.78 -19.81
C SER A 292 34.43 12.17 -21.12
N THR A 293 33.67 12.49 -22.16
CA THR A 293 34.18 12.96 -23.46
C THR A 293 34.45 14.46 -23.51
N ALA A 294 34.01 15.23 -22.51
CA ALA A 294 34.21 16.66 -22.47
C ALA A 294 35.69 17.00 -22.19
N PRO A 295 36.30 17.96 -22.92
CA PRO A 295 37.67 18.37 -22.65
C PRO A 295 37.78 18.89 -21.22
N LYS A 296 38.77 18.37 -20.46
CA LYS A 296 39.05 18.86 -19.10
C LYS A 296 39.32 20.37 -19.17
N PRO A 297 38.79 21.18 -18.24
CA PRO A 297 39.06 22.61 -18.24
C PRO A 297 40.58 22.83 -18.19
N LEU A 298 41.08 23.66 -19.11
CA LEU A 298 42.48 24.09 -19.17
C LEU A 298 42.92 24.52 -17.77
N ASN A 299 44.00 23.90 -17.30
CA ASN A 299 44.59 24.14 -16.00
C ASN A 299 44.89 25.64 -15.88
N LYS A 300 44.11 26.38 -15.07
CA LYS A 300 44.26 27.84 -14.88
C LYS A 300 45.54 28.26 -14.14
N ASN A 301 46.48 27.32 -13.93
CA ASN A 301 47.76 27.55 -13.25
C ASN A 301 48.96 27.49 -14.21
N ALA A 302 48.75 27.66 -15.52
CA ALA A 302 49.81 27.79 -16.51
C ALA A 302 49.80 29.20 -17.12
N LEU A 303 50.00 30.22 -16.28
CA LEU A 303 50.49 31.55 -16.63
C LEU A 303 51.26 32.10 -15.43
#